data_AF-A0A255DUG3-F1
#
_entry.id   AF-A0A255DUG3-F1
#
_cell.length_a   1.000
_cell.length_b   1.000
_cell.length_c   1.000
_cell.angle_alpha   90.00
_cell.angle_beta   90.00
_cell.angle_gamma   90.00
#
_symmetry.space_group_name_H-M   'P 1'
#
loop_
_entity.id
_entity.type
_entity.pdbx_description
1 polymer ?
#
loop_
_entity_poly.entity_id
_entity_poly.type
_entity_poly.pdbx_seq_one_letter_code
_entity_poly.pdbx_strand_id
1 'polypeptide(L)'
;MVGLGAVGAFLAVDLGAVAYANKWIGSGSTRQTFLDGFLTVYGRQLGFRKNHAKGVVVSGYFDSNGNGQALSTAAVFRAGQVPVVGRFSLAGGNAHMTDTPGAARGLGLAFGFPQGWQWRMAMLNLPVFPDNSARGFYDRLLASKPAPGTGQPDPEAMKRFLAAHPETAAAMAVIKKHPPTAGFGDSTFRGLNTFYFVNNAGARTPVRWSLVPEQSAPAPRSGDPNGLFDAVVRQLRGGPLRWRLLITVANPGDPLTDPTLPWPDDRRSIDVGTLTLTTATTEAPGNARDINFDPLTLPDGIEASDDPLLSARSDVYAASYRQRTGEPASPSAVQVNEVGT
;
A
#
# COMPACT_ATOMS: atom_id res chain seq x y z
N MET A 1 -55.95 18.97 -39.71
CA MET A 1 -55.46 17.58 -39.86
C MET A 1 -54.22 17.50 -38.95
N VAL A 2 -54.18 16.67 -37.90
CA VAL A 2 -54.15 15.18 -37.90
C VAL A 2 -52.95 14.68 -38.70
N GLY A 3 -52.01 13.85 -38.21
CA GLY A 3 -51.81 13.25 -36.87
C GLY A 3 -51.24 11.82 -36.97
N LEU A 4 -50.25 11.46 -36.13
CA LEU A 4 -49.56 10.13 -36.04
C LEU A 4 -48.78 9.72 -37.32
N GLY A 5 -47.73 8.89 -37.37
CA GLY A 5 -47.19 7.76 -36.58
C GLY A 5 -46.97 6.57 -37.56
N ALA A 6 -46.05 5.59 -37.44
CA ALA A 6 -44.95 5.29 -36.51
C ALA A 6 -44.07 4.12 -37.09
N VAL A 7 -42.90 3.82 -36.49
CA VAL A 7 -42.04 2.59 -36.67
C VAL A 7 -41.35 2.43 -38.06
N GLY A 8 -40.09 2.03 -38.27
CA GLY A 8 -38.92 1.59 -37.45
C GLY A 8 -37.79 1.10 -38.41
N ALA A 9 -36.65 0.49 -38.03
CA ALA A 9 -35.94 0.32 -36.75
C ALA A 9 -34.52 -0.32 -36.98
N PHE A 10 -33.47 0.14 -36.26
CA PHE A 10 -32.12 -0.48 -36.09
C PHE A 10 -31.16 -0.56 -37.33
N LEU A 11 -29.82 -0.52 -37.21
CA LEU A 11 -28.91 -0.90 -36.10
C LEU A 11 -27.71 0.07 -35.94
N ALA A 12 -27.09 0.09 -34.76
CA ALA A 12 -25.91 0.90 -34.43
C ALA A 12 -24.67 0.04 -34.11
N VAL A 13 -23.55 0.32 -34.79
CA VAL A 13 -22.14 0.02 -34.47
C VAL A 13 -21.38 1.20 -35.12
N ASP A 14 -20.55 2.01 -34.46
CA ASP A 14 -19.20 1.60 -34.05
C ASP A 14 -18.56 2.53 -32.98
N LEU A 15 -19.14 2.54 -31.77
CA LEU A 15 -18.46 3.02 -30.56
C LEU A 15 -17.98 1.87 -29.65
N GLY A 16 -18.31 0.63 -30.01
CA GLY A 16 -17.99 -0.57 -29.24
C GLY A 16 -16.50 -0.94 -29.27
N ALA A 17 -15.81 -0.76 -30.40
CA ALA A 17 -14.41 -1.18 -30.55
C ALA A 17 -13.45 -0.44 -29.59
N VAL A 18 -13.62 0.88 -29.43
CA VAL A 18 -12.79 1.69 -28.51
C VAL A 18 -13.11 1.40 -27.04
N ALA A 19 -14.37 1.08 -26.73
CA ALA A 19 -14.77 0.67 -25.37
C ALA A 19 -14.28 -0.74 -25.01
N TYR A 20 -14.24 -1.67 -25.98
CA TYR A 20 -13.73 -3.03 -25.80
C TYR A 20 -12.20 -3.04 -25.61
N ALA A 21 -11.46 -2.30 -26.45
CA ALA A 21 -10.01 -2.14 -26.31
C ALA A 21 -9.58 -1.51 -24.97
N ASN A 22 -10.42 -0.64 -24.40
CA ASN A 22 -10.17 0.01 -23.10
C ASN A 22 -10.87 -0.66 -21.89
N LYS A 23 -11.58 -1.78 -22.08
CA LYS A 23 -12.40 -2.46 -21.05
C LYS A 23 -13.42 -1.56 -20.32
N TRP A 24 -14.04 -0.61 -21.02
CA TRP A 24 -15.00 0.34 -20.43
C TRP A 24 -16.42 -0.21 -20.23
N ILE A 25 -16.73 -1.39 -20.78
CA ILE A 25 -17.96 -2.13 -20.48
C ILE A 25 -17.56 -3.56 -20.11
N GLY A 26 -17.59 -3.85 -18.80
CA GLY A 26 -17.15 -5.13 -18.23
C GLY A 26 -16.43 -4.95 -16.90
N SER A 27 -17.21 -4.81 -15.81
CA SER A 27 -16.83 -4.98 -14.39
C SER A 27 -15.54 -4.35 -13.82
N GLY A 28 -14.83 -3.47 -14.55
CA GLY A 28 -13.67 -2.73 -14.05
C GLY A 28 -14.03 -1.42 -13.36
N SER A 29 -13.88 -1.34 -12.04
CA SER A 29 -13.97 -0.07 -11.30
C SER A 29 -12.89 0.91 -11.78
N THR A 30 -13.27 2.07 -12.31
CA THR A 30 -12.32 3.06 -12.83
C THR A 30 -11.56 3.76 -11.69
N ARG A 31 -10.42 4.39 -12.00
CA ARG A 31 -9.70 5.24 -11.04
C ARG A 31 -10.60 6.33 -10.41
N GLN A 32 -11.57 6.86 -11.14
CA GLN A 32 -12.54 7.83 -10.61
C GLN A 32 -13.49 7.18 -9.60
N THR A 33 -14.00 5.98 -9.92
CA THR A 33 -14.85 5.18 -9.03
C THR A 33 -14.20 4.99 -7.65
N PHE A 34 -12.90 4.70 -7.59
CA PHE A 34 -12.17 4.61 -6.32
C PHE A 34 -12.08 5.93 -5.57
N LEU A 35 -11.80 7.05 -6.26
CA LEU A 35 -11.75 8.38 -5.63
C LEU A 35 -13.12 8.79 -5.06
N ASP A 36 -14.21 8.50 -5.79
CA ASP A 36 -15.58 8.74 -5.35
C ASP A 36 -15.96 7.84 -4.17
N GLY A 37 -15.50 6.58 -4.16
CA GLY A 37 -15.62 5.67 -3.02
C GLY A 37 -14.91 6.20 -1.77
N PHE A 38 -13.66 6.65 -1.90
CA PHE A 38 -12.94 7.27 -0.78
C PHE A 38 -13.62 8.54 -0.27
N LEU A 39 -14.13 9.38 -1.17
CA LEU A 39 -14.93 10.57 -0.82
C LEU A 39 -16.22 10.19 -0.09
N THR A 40 -16.90 9.13 -0.53
CA THR A 40 -18.17 8.62 0.06
C THR A 40 -17.99 8.06 1.47
N VAL A 41 -16.82 7.53 1.78
CA VAL A 41 -16.50 6.82 3.03
C VAL A 41 -15.73 7.70 4.03
N TYR A 42 -14.78 8.51 3.56
CA TYR A 42 -13.90 9.33 4.41
C TYR A 42 -14.16 10.84 4.32
N GLY A 43 -15.08 11.28 3.46
CA GLY A 43 -15.35 12.70 3.23
C GLY A 43 -14.25 13.42 2.42
N ARG A 44 -14.30 14.75 2.42
CA ARG A 44 -13.32 15.58 1.67
C ARG A 44 -12.02 15.71 2.47
N GLN A 45 -10.99 15.00 2.00
CA GLN A 45 -9.66 15.00 2.59
C GLN A 45 -8.71 15.73 1.62
N LEU A 46 -8.71 17.06 1.68
CA LEU A 46 -8.01 17.93 0.73
C LEU A 46 -6.49 17.94 1.00
N GLY A 47 -5.68 17.75 -0.04
CA GLY A 47 -4.22 17.80 0.05
C GLY A 47 -3.56 16.54 0.63
N PHE A 48 -4.35 15.69 1.28
CA PHE A 48 -3.94 14.40 1.83
C PHE A 48 -4.19 13.22 0.87
N ARG A 49 -3.56 12.08 1.17
CA ARG A 49 -3.79 10.81 0.45
C ARG A 49 -5.22 10.32 0.75
N LYS A 50 -5.94 9.81 -0.26
CA LYS A 50 -7.35 9.41 -0.10
C LYS A 50 -7.54 8.12 0.72
N ASN A 51 -6.47 7.34 0.87
CA ASN A 51 -6.27 6.33 1.90
C ASN A 51 -4.81 6.46 2.39
N HIS A 52 -4.49 5.96 3.58
CA HIS A 52 -3.22 6.21 4.26
C HIS A 52 -2.94 7.70 4.48
N ALA A 53 -3.99 8.45 4.85
CA ALA A 53 -3.94 9.90 4.96
C ALA A 53 -2.96 10.38 6.04
N LYS A 54 -3.10 9.88 7.28
CA LYS A 54 -2.18 10.19 8.38
C LYS A 54 -0.84 9.45 8.20
N GLY A 55 0.27 10.15 8.42
CA GLY A 55 1.60 9.59 8.26
C GLY A 55 2.73 10.53 8.65
N VAL A 56 3.95 9.98 8.70
CA VAL A 56 5.20 10.72 8.93
C VAL A 56 6.24 10.32 7.90
N VAL A 57 7.03 11.27 7.43
CA VAL A 57 8.09 11.04 6.46
C VAL A 57 9.32 10.52 7.17
N VAL A 58 10.02 9.59 6.55
CA VAL A 58 11.28 9.03 7.05
C VAL A 58 12.33 8.98 5.95
N SER A 59 13.60 9.03 6.32
CA SER A 59 14.73 8.87 5.39
C SER A 59 15.85 8.04 6.00
N GLY A 60 16.72 7.55 5.13
CA GLY A 60 17.88 6.76 5.49
C GLY A 60 18.46 6.09 4.25
N TYR A 61 18.89 4.84 4.39
CA TYR A 61 19.58 4.10 3.35
C TYR A 61 19.33 2.59 3.45
N PHE A 62 19.66 1.87 2.39
CA PHE A 62 19.66 0.42 2.31
C PHE A 62 21.08 -0.06 2.00
N ASP A 63 21.66 -0.87 2.88
CA ASP A 63 22.93 -1.55 2.64
C ASP A 63 22.65 -2.91 2.01
N SER A 64 22.87 -3.05 0.70
CA SER A 64 22.76 -4.35 0.05
C SER A 64 24.00 -5.19 0.30
N ASN A 65 23.78 -6.46 0.66
CA ASN A 65 24.83 -7.45 0.85
C ASN A 65 25.26 -8.16 -0.46
N GLY A 66 24.65 -7.83 -1.60
CA GLY A 66 24.95 -8.44 -2.89
C GLY A 66 24.15 -9.71 -3.24
N ASN A 67 23.52 -10.37 -2.27
CA ASN A 67 22.88 -11.69 -2.46
C ASN A 67 21.70 -11.68 -3.44
N GLY A 68 21.00 -10.54 -3.57
CA GLY A 68 19.86 -10.41 -4.48
C GLY A 68 20.22 -10.58 -5.96
N GLN A 69 21.50 -10.40 -6.34
CA GLN A 69 21.99 -10.59 -7.71
C GLN A 69 21.87 -12.04 -8.21
N ALA A 70 21.71 -13.02 -7.31
CA ALA A 70 21.40 -14.40 -7.69
C ALA A 70 20.00 -14.54 -8.33
N LEU A 71 19.08 -13.60 -8.06
CA LEU A 71 17.71 -13.62 -8.56
C LEU A 71 17.38 -12.50 -9.55
N SER A 72 18.03 -11.33 -9.44
CA SER A 72 17.64 -10.12 -10.19
C SER A 72 18.85 -9.30 -10.65
N THR A 73 18.78 -8.70 -11.82
CA THR A 73 19.77 -7.71 -12.31
C THR A 73 19.63 -6.31 -11.69
N ALA A 74 18.62 -6.09 -10.84
CA ALA A 74 18.29 -4.77 -10.32
C ALA A 74 19.45 -4.11 -9.56
N ALA A 75 19.70 -2.84 -9.87
CA ALA A 75 20.82 -2.06 -9.32
C ALA A 75 20.83 -2.03 -7.78
N VAL A 76 19.66 -2.07 -7.15
CA VAL A 76 19.47 -2.10 -5.69
C VAL A 76 20.07 -3.33 -5.00
N PHE A 77 20.34 -4.42 -5.72
CA PHE A 77 20.97 -5.63 -5.17
C PHE A 77 22.48 -5.71 -5.37
N ARG A 78 23.10 -4.72 -6.03
CA ARG A 78 24.56 -4.62 -6.08
C ARG A 78 25.07 -4.25 -4.70
N ALA A 79 26.11 -4.94 -4.23
CA ALA A 79 26.68 -4.69 -2.91
C ALA A 79 27.09 -3.22 -2.76
N GLY A 80 26.66 -2.58 -1.68
CA GLY A 80 26.82 -1.14 -1.46
C GLY A 80 25.57 -0.49 -0.88
N GLN A 81 25.62 0.84 -0.73
CA GLN A 81 24.58 1.63 -0.06
C GLN A 81 23.72 2.41 -1.05
N VAL A 82 22.39 2.38 -0.85
CA VAL A 82 21.38 3.05 -1.68
C VAL A 82 20.57 4.01 -0.81
N PRO A 83 20.40 5.29 -1.18
CA PRO A 83 19.55 6.22 -0.42
C PRO A 83 18.07 5.81 -0.50
N VAL A 84 17.35 5.98 0.61
CA VAL A 84 15.93 5.65 0.72
C VAL A 84 15.14 6.81 1.32
N VAL A 85 14.05 7.20 0.66
CA VAL A 85 13.01 8.05 1.23
C VAL A 85 11.77 7.19 1.47
N GLY A 86 11.11 7.36 2.61
CA GLY A 86 9.96 6.57 2.99
C GLY A 86 8.89 7.34 3.75
N ARG A 87 7.81 6.63 4.10
CA ARG A 87 6.68 7.17 4.86
C ARG A 87 5.97 6.08 5.66
N PHE A 88 5.90 6.24 6.98
CA PHE A 88 4.99 5.47 7.82
C PHE A 88 3.57 6.05 7.76
N SER A 89 2.55 5.21 7.90
CA SER A 89 1.14 5.62 7.77
C SER A 89 0.18 4.66 8.48
N LEU A 90 -1.02 5.14 8.81
CA LEU A 90 -2.15 4.29 9.22
C LEU A 90 -3.18 4.21 8.09
N ALA A 91 -3.78 3.03 7.89
CA ALA A 91 -4.87 2.87 6.94
C ALA A 91 -6.10 3.71 7.35
N GLY A 92 -6.83 4.23 6.35
CA GLY A 92 -7.92 5.19 6.52
C GLY A 92 -7.66 6.52 5.80
N GLY A 93 -8.74 7.26 5.52
CA GLY A 93 -8.69 8.55 4.82
C GLY A 93 -8.62 9.79 5.73
N ASN A 94 -8.87 9.67 7.04
CA ASN A 94 -8.81 10.83 7.93
C ASN A 94 -7.36 11.14 8.33
N ALA A 95 -6.82 12.27 7.87
CA ALA A 95 -5.45 12.70 8.20
C ALA A 95 -5.25 13.05 9.68
N HIS A 96 -6.32 13.36 10.41
CA HIS A 96 -6.33 13.83 11.80
C HIS A 96 -6.98 12.82 12.75
N MET A 97 -7.09 11.54 12.36
CA MET A 97 -7.61 10.50 13.24
C MET A 97 -6.68 10.24 14.45
N THR A 98 -7.27 9.91 15.60
CA THR A 98 -6.55 9.31 16.73
C THR A 98 -5.90 7.99 16.31
N ASP A 99 -4.65 7.79 16.70
CA ASP A 99 -3.93 6.54 16.47
C ASP A 99 -4.60 5.36 17.18
N THR A 100 -4.89 4.30 16.42
CA THR A 100 -5.44 3.05 16.96
C THR A 100 -4.36 1.98 16.93
N PRO A 101 -3.95 1.38 18.07
CA PRO A 101 -2.90 0.35 18.10
C PRO A 101 -3.15 -0.82 17.14
N GLY A 102 -4.42 -1.22 16.98
CA GLY A 102 -4.87 -2.27 16.07
C GLY A 102 -5.00 -1.89 14.59
N ALA A 103 -4.78 -0.63 14.20
CA ALA A 103 -4.89 -0.20 12.80
C ALA A 103 -3.75 -0.78 11.95
N ALA A 104 -4.07 -1.11 10.69
CA ALA A 104 -3.08 -1.54 9.72
C ALA A 104 -2.07 -0.41 9.45
N ARG A 105 -0.78 -0.73 9.60
CA ARG A 105 0.34 0.20 9.45
C ARG A 105 0.95 0.00 8.07
N GLY A 106 1.12 1.09 7.33
CA GLY A 106 1.75 1.09 6.01
C GLY A 106 3.14 1.71 6.03
N LEU A 107 4.06 1.13 5.26
CA LEU A 107 5.39 1.67 4.97
C LEU A 107 5.55 1.81 3.45
N GLY A 108 5.57 3.05 2.97
CA GLY A 108 5.99 3.37 1.61
C GLY A 108 7.50 3.62 1.57
N LEU A 109 8.21 3.11 0.57
CA LEU A 109 9.64 3.36 0.35
C LEU A 109 9.92 3.68 -1.12
N ALA A 110 10.92 4.52 -1.37
CA ALA A 110 11.49 4.81 -2.68
C ALA A 110 13.02 4.71 -2.58
N PHE A 111 13.58 3.61 -3.12
CA PHE A 111 15.00 3.35 -3.19
C PHE A 111 15.59 4.08 -4.40
N GLY A 112 16.76 4.68 -4.23
CA GLY A 112 17.47 5.40 -5.30
C GLY A 112 16.88 6.77 -5.65
N PHE A 113 15.79 7.22 -5.01
CA PHE A 113 15.18 8.52 -5.30
C PHE A 113 16.18 9.69 -5.08
N PRO A 114 16.27 10.70 -5.97
CA PRO A 114 15.50 10.91 -7.20
C PRO A 114 16.21 10.44 -8.49
N GLN A 115 17.12 9.46 -8.42
CA GLN A 115 17.86 8.94 -9.58
C GLN A 115 16.94 8.30 -10.63
N GLY A 116 17.48 8.04 -11.84
CA GLY A 116 16.71 7.51 -12.97
C GLY A 116 16.21 6.08 -12.79
N TRP A 117 16.94 5.24 -12.04
CA TRP A 117 16.45 3.93 -11.60
C TRP A 117 15.83 4.09 -10.21
N GLN A 118 14.64 3.54 -10.00
CA GLN A 118 13.95 3.58 -8.70
C GLN A 118 13.21 2.28 -8.46
N TRP A 119 13.22 1.82 -7.21
CA TRP A 119 12.29 0.81 -6.74
C TRP A 119 11.37 1.45 -5.71
N ARG A 120 10.07 1.52 -6.03
CA ARG A 120 9.08 2.02 -5.07
C ARG A 120 8.24 0.87 -4.55
N MET A 121 8.00 0.91 -3.25
CA MET A 121 7.22 -0.06 -2.51
C MET A 121 6.11 0.65 -1.75
N ALA A 122 4.95 0.00 -1.63
CA ALA A 122 3.96 0.33 -0.62
C ALA A 122 3.52 -0.96 0.07
N MET A 123 3.97 -1.12 1.31
CA MET A 123 3.86 -2.34 2.11
C MET A 123 2.92 -2.12 3.30
N LEU A 124 2.43 -3.21 3.89
CA LEU A 124 1.61 -3.20 5.11
C LEU A 124 2.20 -4.14 6.17
N ASN A 125 1.89 -3.91 7.44
CA ASN A 125 2.27 -4.81 8.53
C ASN A 125 1.43 -6.10 8.64
N LEU A 126 0.48 -6.30 7.72
CA LEU A 126 -0.41 -7.46 7.67
C LEU A 126 0.33 -8.72 7.17
N PRO A 127 -0.12 -9.94 7.53
CA PRO A 127 0.42 -11.19 6.99
C PRO A 127 -0.01 -11.46 5.54
N VAL A 128 -1.24 -11.08 5.19
CA VAL A 128 -1.88 -11.22 3.87
C VAL A 128 -2.64 -9.94 3.54
N PHE A 129 -2.97 -9.70 2.26
CA PHE A 129 -3.88 -8.61 1.90
C PHE A 129 -5.33 -9.04 2.14
N PRO A 130 -6.25 -8.16 2.56
CA PRO A 130 -7.62 -8.57 2.86
C PRO A 130 -8.40 -9.05 1.63
N ASP A 131 -8.16 -8.49 0.45
CA ASP A 131 -8.95 -8.74 -0.77
C ASP A 131 -8.05 -9.35 -1.86
N ASN A 132 -8.60 -10.13 -2.80
CA ASN A 132 -7.83 -10.62 -3.96
C ASN A 132 -8.12 -9.85 -5.26
N SER A 133 -8.98 -8.84 -5.21
CA SER A 133 -9.41 -8.08 -6.39
C SER A 133 -9.67 -6.61 -6.05
N ALA A 134 -9.47 -5.75 -7.05
CA ALA A 134 -9.77 -4.33 -6.95
C ALA A 134 -11.25 -4.08 -6.60
N ARG A 135 -12.15 -4.93 -7.11
CA ARG A 135 -13.59 -4.87 -6.79
C ARG A 135 -13.87 -5.24 -5.33
N GLY A 136 -13.28 -6.31 -4.81
CA GLY A 136 -13.41 -6.70 -3.40
C GLY A 136 -12.95 -5.59 -2.45
N PHE A 137 -11.79 -4.98 -2.72
CA PHE A 137 -11.33 -3.80 -1.95
C PHE A 137 -12.34 -2.65 -1.98
N TYR A 138 -12.92 -2.35 -3.15
CA TYR A 138 -13.89 -1.28 -3.31
C TYR A 138 -15.20 -1.56 -2.54
N ASP A 139 -15.72 -2.78 -2.62
CA ASP A 139 -16.92 -3.17 -1.88
C ASP A 139 -16.64 -3.21 -0.36
N ARG A 140 -15.45 -3.64 0.07
CA ARG A 140 -15.01 -3.56 1.47
C ARG A 140 -14.90 -2.13 1.96
N LEU A 141 -14.38 -1.22 1.13
CA LEU A 141 -14.28 0.21 1.45
C LEU A 141 -15.69 0.77 1.72
N LEU A 142 -16.67 0.50 0.84
CA LEU A 142 -18.05 0.92 1.04
C LEU A 142 -18.71 0.28 2.26
N ALA A 143 -18.50 -1.02 2.50
CA ALA A 143 -18.99 -1.71 3.69
C ALA A 143 -18.34 -1.21 5.00
N SER A 144 -17.15 -0.60 4.91
CA SER A 144 -16.44 0.02 6.04
C SER A 144 -16.92 1.44 6.35
N LYS A 145 -17.96 1.95 5.65
CA LYS A 145 -18.51 3.28 5.90
C LYS A 145 -19.09 3.39 7.32
N PRO A 146 -18.69 4.39 8.12
CA PRO A 146 -19.29 4.63 9.42
C PRO A 146 -20.81 4.87 9.33
N ALA A 147 -21.57 4.23 10.21
CA ALA A 147 -22.99 4.51 10.35
C ALA A 147 -23.20 5.93 10.92
N PRO A 148 -24.28 6.64 10.53
CA PRO A 148 -24.55 7.99 11.01
C PRO A 148 -24.57 8.07 12.55
N GLY A 149 -23.78 9.00 13.11
CA GLY A 149 -23.71 9.24 14.55
C GLY A 149 -22.89 8.23 15.37
N THR A 150 -22.40 7.12 14.80
CA THR A 150 -21.67 6.08 15.57
C THR A 150 -20.15 6.21 15.47
N GLY A 151 -19.63 6.74 14.36
CA GLY A 151 -18.20 6.71 14.03
C GLY A 151 -17.64 5.31 13.73
N GLN A 152 -18.50 4.28 13.66
CA GLN A 152 -18.14 2.87 13.46
C GLN A 152 -18.88 2.28 12.25
N PRO A 153 -18.28 1.33 11.49
CA PRO A 153 -18.94 0.70 10.35
C PRO A 153 -20.30 0.07 10.71
N ASP A 154 -21.24 0.04 9.76
CA ASP A 154 -22.50 -0.73 9.89
C ASP A 154 -22.16 -2.25 9.95
N PRO A 155 -22.46 -2.95 11.08
CA PRO A 155 -22.18 -4.38 11.21
C PRO A 155 -22.92 -5.24 10.18
N GLU A 156 -24.15 -4.87 9.78
CA GLU A 156 -24.91 -5.62 8.79
C GLU A 156 -24.42 -5.37 7.36
N ALA A 157 -23.89 -4.17 7.06
CA ALA A 157 -23.17 -3.93 5.80
C ALA A 157 -21.90 -4.77 5.70
N MET A 158 -21.07 -4.80 6.75
CA MET A 158 -19.86 -5.62 6.81
C MET A 158 -20.18 -7.11 6.71
N LYS A 159 -21.22 -7.58 7.40
CA LYS A 159 -21.69 -8.98 7.33
C LYS A 159 -22.19 -9.37 5.93
N ARG A 160 -22.95 -8.51 5.25
CA ARG A 160 -23.36 -8.73 3.85
C ARG A 160 -22.15 -8.81 2.92
N PHE A 161 -21.17 -7.92 3.10
CA PHE A 161 -19.92 -7.93 2.34
C PHE A 161 -19.16 -9.25 2.56
N LEU A 162 -18.89 -9.66 3.80
CA LEU A 162 -18.15 -10.89 4.11
C LEU A 162 -18.87 -12.17 3.64
N ALA A 163 -20.20 -12.16 3.57
CA ALA A 163 -20.97 -13.26 2.98
C ALA A 163 -20.84 -13.36 1.45
N ALA A 164 -20.63 -12.22 0.77
CA ALA A 164 -20.36 -12.18 -0.68
C ALA A 164 -18.87 -12.40 -1.02
N HIS A 165 -17.97 -12.19 -0.04
CA HIS A 165 -16.52 -12.23 -0.17
C HIS A 165 -15.88 -13.25 0.80
N PRO A 166 -16.10 -14.56 0.62
CA PRO A 166 -15.57 -15.60 1.50
C PRO A 166 -14.03 -15.64 1.52
N GLU A 167 -13.37 -15.26 0.42
CA GLU A 167 -11.91 -15.09 0.35
C GLU A 167 -11.43 -14.00 1.31
N THR A 168 -12.17 -12.89 1.37
CA THR A 168 -11.86 -11.78 2.27
C THR A 168 -12.15 -12.15 3.73
N ALA A 169 -13.21 -12.91 3.99
CA ALA A 169 -13.50 -13.44 5.32
C ALA A 169 -12.38 -14.38 5.82
N ALA A 170 -11.84 -15.25 4.95
CA ALA A 170 -10.70 -16.10 5.25
C ALA A 170 -9.42 -15.28 5.52
N ALA A 171 -9.12 -14.28 4.67
CA ALA A 171 -7.99 -13.37 4.85
C ALA A 171 -8.06 -12.63 6.19
N MET A 172 -9.23 -12.09 6.56
CA MET A 172 -9.44 -11.41 7.84
C MET A 172 -9.27 -12.36 9.04
N ALA A 173 -9.62 -13.64 8.90
CA ALA A 173 -9.36 -14.65 9.93
C ALA A 173 -7.86 -14.95 10.09
N VAL A 174 -7.08 -14.93 9.01
CA VAL A 174 -5.60 -15.03 9.06
C VAL A 174 -5.00 -13.79 9.73
N ILE A 175 -5.43 -12.59 9.34
CA ILE A 175 -5.01 -11.30 9.92
C ILE A 175 -5.28 -11.28 11.43
N LYS A 176 -6.48 -11.71 11.88
CA LYS A 176 -6.86 -11.72 13.30
C LYS A 176 -5.97 -12.61 14.18
N LYS A 177 -5.34 -13.65 13.61
CA LYS A 177 -4.38 -14.52 14.31
C LYS A 177 -2.99 -13.87 14.46
N HIS A 178 -2.73 -12.76 13.78
CA HIS A 178 -1.46 -12.03 13.78
C HIS A 178 -1.68 -10.59 14.29
N PRO A 179 -1.91 -10.40 15.60
CA PRO A 179 -2.10 -9.06 16.17
C PRO A 179 -0.86 -8.19 15.90
N PRO A 180 -1.05 -6.88 15.66
CA PRO A 180 0.08 -5.98 15.40
C PRO A 180 0.95 -5.80 16.64
N THR A 181 2.24 -5.56 16.40
CA THR A 181 3.27 -5.28 17.41
C THR A 181 3.07 -3.91 18.08
N ALA A 182 3.98 -3.47 18.97
CA ALA A 182 3.75 -2.25 19.76
C ALA A 182 3.71 -0.96 18.91
N GLY A 183 4.53 -0.84 17.86
CA GLY A 183 4.66 0.39 17.08
C GLY A 183 5.10 0.19 15.63
N PHE A 184 5.52 1.27 14.98
CA PHE A 184 6.09 1.17 13.63
C PHE A 184 7.48 0.52 13.65
N GLY A 185 8.30 0.81 14.67
CA GLY A 185 9.68 0.34 14.79
C GLY A 185 9.85 -1.19 14.87
N ASP A 186 8.86 -1.91 15.40
CA ASP A 186 8.86 -3.38 15.53
C ASP A 186 7.86 -4.07 14.60
N SER A 187 7.27 -3.35 13.64
CA SER A 187 6.40 -3.95 12.64
C SER A 187 7.21 -4.64 11.55
N THR A 188 6.87 -5.89 11.24
CA THR A 188 7.27 -6.53 9.97
C THR A 188 6.39 -6.02 8.85
N PHE A 189 6.95 -5.34 7.85
CA PHE A 189 6.21 -4.85 6.68
C PHE A 189 6.36 -5.83 5.51
N ARG A 190 5.29 -6.10 4.75
CA ARG A 190 5.27 -7.05 3.64
C ARG A 190 4.80 -6.39 2.34
N GLY A 191 5.39 -6.78 1.22
CA GLY A 191 4.95 -6.38 -0.13
C GLY A 191 3.55 -6.90 -0.51
N LEU A 192 3.17 -8.04 0.09
CA LEU A 192 1.91 -8.79 -0.08
C LEU A 192 1.69 -9.37 -1.49
N ASN A 193 1.70 -8.53 -2.52
CA ASN A 193 1.60 -8.98 -3.91
C ASN A 193 2.87 -9.70 -4.35
N THR A 194 2.73 -10.61 -5.32
CA THR A 194 3.86 -11.31 -5.96
C THR A 194 4.45 -10.47 -7.09
N PHE A 195 5.75 -10.58 -7.31
CA PHE A 195 6.48 -9.98 -8.43
C PHE A 195 7.42 -11.02 -9.04
N TYR A 196 7.98 -10.75 -10.22
CA TYR A 196 9.06 -11.57 -10.77
C TYR A 196 10.41 -10.84 -10.66
N PHE A 197 11.42 -11.55 -10.18
CA PHE A 197 12.82 -11.12 -10.25
C PHE A 197 13.46 -11.77 -11.47
N VAL A 198 14.15 -10.98 -12.30
CA VAL A 198 14.71 -11.42 -13.58
C VAL A 198 16.23 -11.34 -13.54
N ASN A 199 16.90 -12.49 -13.62
CA ASN A 199 18.35 -12.58 -13.55
C ASN A 199 19.03 -12.32 -14.91
N ASN A 200 20.37 -12.35 -14.93
CA ASN A 200 21.17 -12.06 -16.13
C ASN A 200 20.96 -13.07 -17.29
N ALA A 201 20.33 -14.22 -17.04
CA ALA A 201 19.96 -15.20 -18.08
C ALA A 201 18.50 -15.02 -18.55
N GLY A 202 17.79 -13.99 -18.09
CA GLY A 202 16.37 -13.75 -18.38
C GLY A 202 15.40 -14.66 -17.62
N ALA A 203 15.88 -15.45 -16.65
CA ALA A 203 15.03 -16.35 -15.89
C ALA A 203 14.18 -15.56 -14.86
N ARG A 204 12.86 -15.71 -14.96
CA ARG A 204 11.86 -15.04 -14.12
C ARG A 204 11.56 -15.89 -12.88
N THR A 205 11.85 -15.38 -11.69
CA THR A 205 11.61 -16.05 -10.41
C THR A 205 10.48 -15.35 -9.65
N PRO A 206 9.35 -16.01 -9.33
CA PRO A 206 8.29 -15.40 -8.55
C PRO A 206 8.72 -15.21 -7.09
N VAL A 207 8.51 -14.01 -6.56
CA VAL A 207 8.91 -13.62 -5.20
C VAL A 207 7.87 -12.76 -4.49
N ARG A 208 7.88 -12.82 -3.16
CA ARG A 208 7.30 -11.83 -2.25
C ARG A 208 8.43 -11.33 -1.34
N TRP A 209 8.29 -10.15 -0.75
CA TRP A 209 9.31 -9.61 0.17
C TRP A 209 8.73 -9.11 1.50
N SER A 210 9.58 -9.10 2.51
CA SER A 210 9.30 -8.53 3.83
C SER A 210 10.50 -7.75 4.38
N LEU A 211 10.20 -6.73 5.18
CA LEU A 211 11.15 -6.02 6.04
C LEU A 211 10.93 -6.50 7.46
N VAL A 212 11.87 -7.28 7.99
CA VAL A 212 11.80 -7.84 9.34
C VAL A 212 12.63 -6.96 10.29
N PRO A 213 12.05 -6.38 11.36
CA PRO A 213 12.73 -5.44 12.24
C PRO A 213 13.84 -6.10 13.05
N GLU A 214 14.89 -5.33 13.37
CA GLU A 214 15.99 -5.75 14.25
C GLU A 214 15.82 -5.22 15.70
N GLN A 215 14.72 -4.53 15.99
CA GLN A 215 14.43 -3.90 17.29
C GLN A 215 12.98 -4.10 17.73
N SER A 216 12.74 -3.94 19.03
CA SER A 216 11.41 -3.74 19.61
C SER A 216 10.97 -2.27 19.54
N ALA A 217 9.69 -2.00 19.77
CA ALA A 217 9.15 -0.65 19.92
C ALA A 217 8.55 -0.46 21.32
N PRO A 218 8.67 0.75 21.90
CA PRO A 218 7.94 1.07 23.11
C PRO A 218 6.44 1.14 22.80
N ALA A 219 5.61 0.83 23.81
CA ALA A 219 4.17 1.09 23.70
C ALA A 219 3.90 2.60 23.54
N PRO A 220 2.89 2.99 22.74
CA PRO A 220 2.38 4.36 22.71
C PRO A 220 2.04 4.92 24.09
N ARG A 221 2.23 6.22 24.28
CA ARG A 221 1.75 6.92 25.49
C ARG A 221 0.22 6.92 25.49
N SER A 222 -0.41 6.60 26.62
CA SER A 222 -1.87 6.60 26.72
C SER A 222 -2.45 8.01 26.60
N GLY A 223 -3.59 8.16 25.92
CA GLY A 223 -4.25 9.45 25.69
C GLY A 223 -3.63 10.32 24.60
N ASP A 224 -2.50 9.93 24.01
CA ASP A 224 -1.82 10.63 22.92
C ASP A 224 -2.52 10.36 21.57
N PRO A 225 -3.12 11.36 20.89
CA PRO A 225 -3.80 11.16 19.61
C PRO A 225 -2.84 10.76 18.48
N ASN A 226 -1.52 10.97 18.65
CA ASN A 226 -0.45 10.62 17.72
C ASN A 226 0.45 9.50 18.25
N GLY A 227 0.04 8.76 19.29
CA GLY A 227 0.93 7.93 20.09
C GLY A 227 1.79 6.88 19.36
N LEU A 228 1.37 6.35 18.19
CA LEU A 228 2.21 5.45 17.38
C LEU A 228 3.27 6.23 16.60
N PHE A 229 2.90 7.37 16.03
CA PHE A 229 3.82 8.25 15.31
C PHE A 229 4.82 8.93 16.24
N ASP A 230 4.33 9.47 17.35
CA ASP A 230 5.13 10.07 18.41
C ASP A 230 6.15 9.09 19.01
N ALA A 231 5.76 7.81 19.17
CA ALA A 231 6.68 6.76 19.59
C ALA A 231 7.82 6.52 18.59
N VAL A 232 7.52 6.37 17.28
CA VAL A 232 8.58 6.12 16.28
C VAL A 232 9.46 7.35 16.04
N VAL A 233 8.92 8.57 16.20
CA VAL A 233 9.73 9.81 16.17
C VAL A 233 10.69 9.87 17.35
N ARG A 234 10.25 9.54 18.58
CA ARG A 234 11.14 9.42 19.74
C ARG A 234 12.22 8.36 19.53
N GLN A 235 11.86 7.19 18.99
CA GLN A 235 12.82 6.15 18.66
C GLN A 235 13.90 6.65 17.68
N LEU A 236 13.51 7.27 16.56
CA LEU A 236 14.45 7.76 15.54
C LEU A 236 15.36 8.89 16.03
N ARG A 237 14.95 9.66 17.06
CA ARG A 237 15.82 10.62 17.74
C ARG A 237 16.83 9.95 18.68
N GLY A 238 16.48 8.79 19.25
CA GLY A 238 17.36 8.00 20.11
C GLY A 238 18.38 7.16 19.32
N GLY A 239 18.08 6.81 18.08
CA GLY A 239 19.00 6.11 17.18
C GLY A 239 18.33 5.60 15.90
N PRO A 240 19.12 5.06 14.96
CA PRO A 240 18.59 4.49 13.72
C PRO A 240 17.76 3.23 13.98
N LEU A 241 16.71 3.04 13.17
CA LEU A 241 15.88 1.84 13.17
C LEU A 241 16.19 0.98 11.94
N ARG A 242 16.22 -0.35 12.12
CA ARG A 242 16.70 -1.30 11.12
C ARG A 242 15.70 -2.40 10.80
N TRP A 243 15.69 -2.82 9.54
CA TRP A 243 14.95 -3.97 9.05
C TRP A 243 15.77 -4.75 8.03
N ARG A 244 15.83 -6.06 8.15
CA ARG A 244 16.39 -6.95 7.12
C ARG A 244 15.37 -7.12 6.00
N LEU A 245 15.79 -6.88 4.75
CA LEU A 245 14.97 -7.14 3.58
C LEU A 245 15.13 -8.61 3.20
N LEU A 246 14.05 -9.38 3.35
CA LEU A 246 13.99 -10.79 3.01
C LEU A 246 13.17 -10.98 1.74
N ILE A 247 13.75 -11.71 0.78
CA ILE A 247 13.10 -12.09 -0.48
C ILE A 247 12.70 -13.57 -0.38
N THR A 248 11.41 -13.83 -0.24
CA THR A 248 10.86 -15.19 -0.23
C THR A 248 10.57 -15.62 -1.67
N VAL A 249 11.07 -16.79 -2.05
CA VAL A 249 10.88 -17.40 -3.37
C VAL A 249 9.70 -18.36 -3.34
N ALA A 250 8.81 -18.28 -4.33
CA ALA A 250 7.67 -19.20 -4.45
C ALA A 250 8.13 -20.59 -4.92
N ASN A 251 7.49 -21.61 -4.37
CA ASN A 251 7.56 -22.99 -4.85
C ASN A 251 6.46 -23.28 -5.89
N PRO A 252 6.59 -24.34 -6.71
CA PRO A 252 5.52 -24.80 -7.59
C PRO A 252 4.19 -25.00 -6.83
N GLY A 253 3.11 -24.40 -7.33
CA GLY A 253 1.78 -24.47 -6.72
C GLY A 253 1.45 -23.33 -5.74
N ASP A 254 2.40 -22.45 -5.40
CA ASP A 254 2.09 -21.27 -4.57
C ASP A 254 1.16 -20.29 -5.31
N PRO A 255 0.22 -19.64 -4.59
CA PRO A 255 -0.68 -18.66 -5.18
C PRO A 255 0.06 -17.38 -5.55
N LEU A 256 0.30 -17.18 -6.85
CA LEU A 256 1.05 -16.02 -7.34
C LEU A 256 0.16 -14.78 -7.49
N THR A 257 -1.10 -14.94 -7.90
CA THR A 257 -2.01 -13.82 -8.23
C THR A 257 -3.07 -13.55 -7.16
N ASP A 258 -3.09 -14.32 -6.06
CA ASP A 258 -4.00 -14.12 -4.93
C ASP A 258 -3.20 -13.77 -3.65
N PRO A 259 -3.22 -12.50 -3.19
CA PRO A 259 -2.54 -12.06 -1.98
C PRO A 259 -3.36 -12.26 -0.69
N THR A 260 -4.59 -12.80 -0.75
CA THR A 260 -5.33 -13.26 0.45
C THR A 260 -4.75 -14.55 1.01
N LEU A 261 -4.12 -15.34 0.14
CA LEU A 261 -3.52 -16.62 0.47
C LEU A 261 -2.06 -16.44 0.91
N PRO A 262 -1.68 -16.90 2.11
CA PRO A 262 -0.29 -16.90 2.55
C PRO A 262 0.50 -17.96 1.76
N TRP A 263 1.80 -17.74 1.61
CA TRP A 263 2.72 -18.82 1.29
C TRP A 263 3.16 -19.48 2.61
N PRO A 264 3.44 -20.80 2.64
CA PRO A 264 3.95 -21.47 3.84
C PRO A 264 5.25 -20.85 4.39
N ASP A 265 5.48 -20.98 5.70
CA ASP A 265 6.65 -20.39 6.37
C ASP A 265 7.98 -21.11 6.08
N ASP A 266 7.94 -22.30 5.47
CA ASP A 266 9.11 -23.10 5.09
C ASP A 266 9.78 -22.65 3.77
N ARG A 267 9.22 -21.64 3.10
CA ARG A 267 9.69 -21.17 1.80
C ARG A 267 11.09 -20.58 1.89
N ARG A 268 11.92 -20.88 0.89
CA ARG A 268 13.28 -20.34 0.78
C ARG A 268 13.21 -18.82 0.81
N SER A 269 13.86 -18.22 1.80
CA SER A 269 14.01 -16.78 1.91
C SER A 269 15.48 -16.39 1.84
N ILE A 270 15.77 -15.27 1.17
CA ILE A 270 17.13 -14.74 0.96
C ILE A 270 17.21 -13.37 1.63
N ASP A 271 18.15 -13.22 2.55
CA ASP A 271 18.51 -11.90 3.09
C ASP A 271 19.35 -11.14 2.06
N VAL A 272 18.85 -10.00 1.61
CA VAL A 272 19.48 -9.18 0.55
C VAL A 272 20.06 -7.85 1.03
N GLY A 273 20.00 -7.58 2.35
CA GLY A 273 20.52 -6.36 2.96
C GLY A 273 19.64 -5.76 4.04
N THR A 274 20.10 -4.66 4.63
CA THR A 274 19.44 -3.98 5.75
C THR A 274 18.99 -2.57 5.37
N LEU A 275 17.69 -2.30 5.53
CA LEU A 275 17.15 -0.94 5.53
C LEU A 275 17.45 -0.29 6.87
N THR A 276 18.13 0.84 6.87
CA THR A 276 18.35 1.69 8.04
C THR A 276 17.63 3.02 7.84
N LEU A 277 16.67 3.34 8.72
CA LEU A 277 16.01 4.65 8.78
C LEU A 277 16.65 5.47 9.91
N THR A 278 17.05 6.70 9.60
CA THR A 278 17.87 7.56 10.49
C THR A 278 17.14 8.82 10.94
N THR A 279 16.07 9.22 10.26
CA THR A 279 15.45 10.53 10.46
C THR A 279 13.96 10.47 10.16
N ALA A 280 13.15 11.19 10.94
CA ALA A 280 11.77 11.49 10.64
C ALA A 280 11.59 12.99 10.35
N THR A 281 10.63 13.35 9.50
CA THR A 281 10.24 14.76 9.24
C THR A 281 8.72 14.88 9.09
N THR A 282 8.18 16.06 9.46
CA THR A 282 6.77 16.40 9.20
C THR A 282 6.48 16.32 7.71
N GLU A 283 5.33 15.74 7.32
CA GLU A 283 4.93 15.73 5.90
C GLU A 283 4.57 17.14 5.40
N ALA A 284 5.24 17.58 4.34
CA ALA A 284 5.11 18.94 3.78
C ALA A 284 5.49 18.94 2.28
N PRO A 285 5.02 19.91 1.47
CA PRO A 285 5.47 20.07 0.09
C PRO A 285 7.01 20.05 -0.04
N GLY A 286 7.53 19.35 -1.04
CA GLY A 286 8.96 19.15 -1.28
C GLY A 286 9.58 17.89 -0.67
N ASN A 287 8.88 17.15 0.22
CA ASN A 287 9.38 15.89 0.78
C ASN A 287 8.56 14.66 0.28
N ALA A 288 8.43 13.59 1.07
CA ALA A 288 7.59 12.45 0.69
C ALA A 288 6.10 12.78 0.55
N ARG A 289 5.64 14.00 0.88
CA ARG A 289 4.40 14.55 0.34
C ARG A 289 4.41 14.44 -1.19
N ASP A 290 5.46 14.80 -1.90
CA ASP A 290 5.46 14.78 -3.38
C ASP A 290 6.02 13.48 -3.98
N ILE A 291 6.00 12.38 -3.21
CA ILE A 291 6.30 11.04 -3.70
C ILE A 291 5.01 10.21 -3.86
N ASN A 292 4.85 9.63 -5.05
CA ASN A 292 3.93 8.53 -5.31
C ASN A 292 4.66 7.19 -5.11
N PHE A 293 4.36 6.47 -4.02
CA PHE A 293 4.93 5.16 -3.69
C PHE A 293 4.27 4.00 -4.49
N ASP A 294 4.13 4.20 -5.80
CA ASP A 294 3.49 3.26 -6.71
C ASP A 294 4.27 1.93 -6.78
N PRO A 295 3.65 0.78 -6.45
CA PRO A 295 4.32 -0.52 -6.51
C PRO A 295 4.77 -0.95 -7.91
N LEU A 296 4.30 -0.28 -8.98
CA LEU A 296 4.74 -0.52 -10.36
C LEU A 296 5.85 0.42 -10.85
N THR A 297 6.38 1.30 -9.99
CA THR A 297 7.68 1.94 -10.27
C THR A 297 8.80 0.97 -9.89
N LEU A 298 9.16 0.12 -10.85
CA LEU A 298 10.14 -0.95 -10.71
C LEU A 298 11.43 -0.63 -11.50
N PRO A 299 12.61 -1.04 -11.01
CA PRO A 299 13.86 -1.00 -11.77
C PRO A 299 13.96 -2.19 -12.73
N ASP A 300 14.85 -2.10 -13.72
CA ASP A 300 15.25 -3.24 -14.55
C ASP A 300 15.60 -4.46 -13.68
N GLY A 301 15.15 -5.65 -14.08
CA GLY A 301 15.33 -6.87 -13.31
C GLY A 301 14.23 -7.17 -12.27
N ILE A 302 13.21 -6.32 -12.16
CA ILE A 302 11.97 -6.60 -11.38
C ILE A 302 10.74 -6.30 -12.26
N GLU A 303 9.83 -7.26 -12.33
CA GLU A 303 8.59 -7.17 -13.12
C GLU A 303 7.35 -7.40 -12.25
N ALA A 304 6.21 -6.85 -12.69
CA ALA A 304 4.90 -7.17 -12.12
C ALA A 304 4.53 -8.64 -12.36
N SER A 305 3.74 -9.22 -11.43
CA SER A 305 2.97 -10.43 -11.72
C SER A 305 1.59 -10.08 -12.30
N ASP A 306 0.84 -11.11 -12.69
CA ASP A 306 -0.56 -10.97 -13.16
C ASP A 306 -1.57 -10.78 -12.02
N ASP A 307 -1.10 -10.42 -10.81
CA ASP A 307 -1.95 -10.05 -9.67
C ASP A 307 -2.83 -8.83 -10.04
N PRO A 308 -4.17 -8.97 -10.05
CA PRO A 308 -5.08 -7.96 -10.57
C PRO A 308 -5.13 -6.69 -9.72
N LEU A 309 -4.56 -6.69 -8.51
CA LEU A 309 -4.45 -5.50 -7.67
C LEU A 309 -3.31 -4.59 -8.11
N LEU A 310 -2.23 -5.10 -8.72
CA LEU A 310 -1.04 -4.29 -9.02
C LEU A 310 -1.33 -3.12 -9.98
N SER A 311 -2.01 -3.40 -11.09
CA SER A 311 -2.41 -2.38 -12.06
C SER A 311 -3.41 -1.38 -11.47
N ALA A 312 -4.45 -1.87 -10.80
CA ALA A 312 -5.45 -1.04 -10.12
C ALA A 312 -4.83 -0.14 -9.03
N ARG A 313 -3.84 -0.65 -8.28
CA ARG A 313 -3.07 0.13 -7.30
C ARG A 313 -2.35 1.28 -7.99
N SER A 314 -1.55 1.03 -9.02
CA SER A 314 -0.83 2.07 -9.76
C SER A 314 -1.78 3.18 -10.25
N ASP A 315 -2.90 2.79 -10.85
CA ASP A 315 -3.91 3.71 -11.38
C ASP A 315 -4.51 4.64 -10.31
N VAL A 316 -4.90 4.07 -9.17
CA VAL A 316 -5.48 4.81 -8.04
C VAL A 316 -4.42 5.65 -7.32
N TYR A 317 -3.19 5.16 -7.21
CA TYR A 317 -2.06 5.87 -6.61
C TYR A 317 -1.70 7.12 -7.42
N ALA A 318 -1.60 6.99 -8.74
CA ALA A 318 -1.36 8.11 -9.65
C ALA A 318 -2.51 9.13 -9.65
N ALA A 319 -3.76 8.67 -9.55
CA ALA A 319 -4.93 9.55 -9.45
C ALA A 319 -4.97 10.31 -8.13
N SER A 320 -4.80 9.61 -7.00
CA SER A 320 -4.73 10.23 -5.66
C SER A 320 -3.53 11.18 -5.54
N TYR A 321 -2.41 10.89 -6.20
CA TYR A 321 -1.25 11.78 -6.28
C TYR A 321 -1.61 13.09 -6.97
N ARG A 322 -2.04 13.05 -8.24
CA ARG A 322 -2.39 14.24 -9.03
C ARG A 322 -3.40 15.14 -8.31
N GLN A 323 -4.45 14.54 -7.74
CA GLN A 323 -5.48 15.29 -7.01
C GLN A 323 -4.88 16.00 -5.79
N ARG A 324 -4.24 15.24 -4.88
CA ARG A 324 -3.77 15.81 -3.61
C ARG A 324 -2.59 16.78 -3.78
N THR A 325 -1.83 16.69 -4.87
CA THR A 325 -0.72 17.63 -5.12
C THR A 325 -1.22 19.02 -5.48
N GLY A 326 -2.34 19.12 -6.20
CA GLY A 326 -2.99 20.38 -6.58
C GLY A 326 -4.05 20.90 -5.61
N GLU A 327 -4.47 20.11 -4.62
CA GLU A 327 -5.36 20.55 -3.55
C GLU A 327 -4.60 21.33 -2.45
N PRO A 328 -5.21 22.35 -1.83
CA PRO A 328 -4.70 22.93 -0.60
C PRO A 328 -4.75 21.89 0.53
N ALA A 329 -3.74 21.90 1.41
CA ALA A 329 -3.65 21.04 2.57
C ALA A 329 -3.68 21.87 3.86
N SER A 330 -4.34 21.37 4.91
CA SER A 330 -4.03 21.80 6.28
C SER A 330 -2.68 21.17 6.72
N PRO A 331 -2.06 21.66 7.81
CA PRO A 331 -0.86 21.03 8.34
C PRO A 331 -1.05 19.54 8.66
N SER A 332 0.03 18.77 8.59
CA SER A 332 0.07 17.38 9.05
C SER A 332 -0.37 17.27 10.52
N ALA A 333 -1.14 16.23 10.86
CA ALA A 333 -1.47 15.91 12.25
C ALA A 333 -0.24 15.45 13.05
N VAL A 334 0.77 14.88 12.38
CA VAL A 334 2.04 14.48 12.99
C VAL A 334 3.05 15.59 12.77
N GLN A 335 3.44 16.26 13.85
CA GLN A 335 4.40 17.37 13.88
C GLN A 335 5.69 16.93 14.57
N VAL A 336 6.70 16.55 13.77
CA VAL A 336 7.94 15.94 14.28
C VAL A 336 8.70 16.85 15.25
N ASN A 337 8.56 18.17 15.14
CA ASN A 337 9.19 19.13 16.04
C ASN A 337 8.46 19.30 17.38
N GLU A 338 7.18 18.96 17.45
CA GLU A 338 6.33 19.07 18.66
C GLU A 338 6.40 17.82 19.54
N VAL A 339 6.79 16.68 18.96
CA VAL A 339 7.03 15.44 19.70
C VAL A 339 8.03 15.71 20.84
N GLY A 340 7.63 15.46 22.09
CA GLY A 340 8.54 15.52 23.24
C GLY A 340 9.55 14.37 23.24
N THR A 341 10.62 14.48 24.03
CA THR A 341 11.52 13.35 24.33
C THR A 341 10.79 12.17 24.97
#